data_AF-A0A4S3FJ72-F1
#
_entry.id   AF-A0A4S3FJ72-F1
#
_cell.length_a   1.000
_cell.length_b   1.000
_cell.length_c   1.000
_cell.angle_alpha   90.00
_cell.angle_beta   90.00
_cell.angle_gamma   90.00
#
_symmetry.space_group_name_H-M   'P 1'
#
loop_
_entity.id
_entity.type
_entity.pdbx_description
1 polymer ?
#
loop_
_entity_poly.entity_id
_entity_poly.type
_entity_poly.pdbx_seq_one_letter_code
_entity_poly.pdbx_strand_id
1 'polypeptide(L)'
;MKKSILALCALTLAAGLSACGGGKSTYTIGGTVAGLQYPGLVLQNNLANDLNVTPLGPDGNGNIQNVAYSFPNEVDYGEPYSVTVKTNPQHQTCVNSSGTADTAGRLSSINAVIVCALVNNTIGGTITGLAADGLVLTNGSSGGTVTVTKDATSGAYPSTFTFPVGVTYGQTYGVTVLSNPANQTCRVSNGAGTMGDNKVESIAVTCVTNS
;
A
#
# COMPACT_ATOMS: atom_id res chain seq x y z
N MET A 1 82.94 6.48 42.79
CA MET A 1 82.79 7.08 41.44
C MET A 1 81.47 6.58 40.88
N LYS A 2 80.47 7.46 40.70
CA LYS A 2 79.91 7.85 39.37
C LYS A 2 79.36 6.64 38.61
N LYS A 3 78.09 6.49 38.21
CA LYS A 3 76.98 7.40 37.85
C LYS A 3 75.75 6.47 37.64
N SER A 4 74.58 6.74 38.22
CA SER A 4 73.53 7.64 37.71
C SER A 4 72.69 7.09 36.53
N ILE A 5 71.40 6.90 36.84
CA ILE A 5 70.23 7.48 36.15
C ILE A 5 69.69 6.73 34.91
N LEU A 6 68.34 6.70 34.85
CA LEU A 6 67.43 6.21 33.80
C LEU A 6 66.93 4.76 33.91
N ALA A 7 66.32 4.45 35.05
CA ALA A 7 65.28 3.42 35.17
C ALA A 7 63.94 4.12 35.49
N LEU A 8 63.33 4.77 34.50
CA LEU A 8 61.95 5.29 34.54
C LEU A 8 61.55 5.68 33.10
N CYS A 9 60.30 5.39 32.70
CA CYS A 9 59.67 5.73 31.41
C CYS A 9 59.57 4.66 30.30
N ALA A 10 59.35 3.37 30.61
CA ALA A 10 58.88 2.44 29.59
C ALA A 10 57.89 1.37 30.09
N LEU A 11 57.01 1.71 31.03
CA LEU A 11 55.99 0.78 31.50
C LEU A 11 54.64 1.44 31.79
N THR A 12 54.08 2.11 30.79
CA THR A 12 52.66 2.52 30.77
C THR A 12 52.13 2.49 29.34
N LEU A 13 52.13 1.32 28.71
CA LEU A 13 51.42 1.10 27.45
C LEU A 13 50.82 -0.31 27.51
N ALA A 14 49.51 -0.40 27.28
CA ALA A 14 48.70 -1.63 27.20
C ALA A 14 48.10 -2.19 28.51
N ALA A 15 47.09 -1.50 29.07
CA ALA A 15 45.98 -2.18 29.80
C ALA A 15 44.75 -1.26 30.01
N GLY A 16 44.47 -0.30 29.12
CA GLY A 16 43.42 0.70 29.33
C GLY A 16 42.26 0.68 28.31
N LEU A 17 42.20 -0.29 27.40
CA LEU A 17 41.25 -0.26 26.27
C LEU A 17 40.40 -1.54 26.15
N SER A 18 39.97 -2.11 27.28
CA SER A 18 38.97 -3.20 27.29
C SER A 18 37.86 -2.96 28.31
N ALA A 19 37.47 -1.70 28.46
CA ALA A 19 36.29 -1.30 29.21
C ALA A 19 35.43 -0.34 28.38
N CYS A 20 35.15 -0.70 27.12
CA CYS A 20 33.94 -0.22 26.46
C CYS A 20 32.83 -1.19 26.86
N GLY A 21 31.78 -0.69 27.50
CA GLY A 21 30.82 -1.45 28.29
C GLY A 21 30.16 -2.62 27.57
N GLY A 22 30.63 -3.83 27.86
CA GLY A 22 30.07 -5.10 27.39
C GLY A 22 28.74 -5.49 28.05
N GLY A 23 27.75 -4.60 28.04
CA GLY A 23 26.36 -5.02 28.07
C GLY A 23 25.96 -5.34 26.64
N LYS A 24 25.44 -6.54 26.37
CA LYS A 24 24.77 -6.80 25.09
C LYS A 24 23.55 -5.88 25.03
N SER A 25 23.69 -4.74 24.35
CA SER A 25 22.55 -3.86 24.09
C SER A 25 21.74 -4.47 22.97
N THR A 26 20.61 -5.07 23.31
CA THR A 26 19.61 -5.54 22.36
C THR A 26 18.54 -4.46 22.17
N TYR A 27 17.93 -4.45 20.99
CA TYR A 27 16.88 -3.50 20.63
C TYR A 27 15.65 -4.26 20.16
N THR A 28 14.52 -3.99 20.80
CA THR A 28 13.22 -4.47 20.35
C THR A 28 12.81 -3.74 19.06
N ILE A 29 12.43 -4.49 18.03
CA ILE A 29 11.83 -3.91 16.83
C ILE A 29 10.33 -3.79 17.07
N GLY A 30 9.82 -2.57 17.00
CA GLY A 30 8.38 -2.32 17.07
C GLY A 30 7.98 -1.15 16.21
N GLY A 31 6.70 -0.81 16.27
CA GLY A 31 6.17 0.29 15.51
C GLY A 31 4.66 0.34 15.50
N THR A 32 4.12 1.01 14.50
CA THR A 32 2.68 1.20 14.33
C THR A 32 2.24 0.83 12.93
N VAL A 33 1.06 0.22 12.83
CA VAL A 33 0.34 0.03 11.59
C VAL A 33 -0.86 0.97 11.59
N ALA A 34 -0.86 1.94 10.68
CA ALA A 34 -1.99 2.85 10.49
C ALA A 34 -2.95 2.31 9.44
N GLY A 35 -4.26 2.49 9.66
CA GLY A 35 -5.30 2.17 8.67
C GLY A 35 -5.61 0.68 8.47
N LEU A 36 -5.11 -0.23 9.31
CA LEU A 36 -5.45 -1.66 9.26
C LEU A 36 -6.88 -1.88 9.74
N GLN A 37 -7.73 -2.46 8.89
CA GLN A 37 -9.15 -2.71 9.14
C GLN A 37 -9.49 -4.21 9.07
N TYR A 38 -8.78 -4.96 8.22
CA TYR A 38 -9.03 -6.39 7.98
C TYR A 38 -7.89 -7.25 8.52
N PRO A 39 -8.18 -8.48 8.99
CA PRO A 39 -7.16 -9.41 9.44
C PRO A 39 -6.32 -9.95 8.26
N GLY A 40 -5.16 -10.54 8.59
CA GLY A 40 -4.30 -11.23 7.62
C GLY A 40 -3.01 -10.48 7.27
N LEU A 41 -2.74 -9.32 7.87
CA LEU A 41 -1.45 -8.65 7.74
C LEU A 41 -0.35 -9.49 8.42
N VAL A 42 0.69 -9.80 7.66
CA VAL A 42 1.92 -10.43 8.17
C VAL A 42 3.09 -9.52 7.86
N LEU A 43 3.79 -9.08 8.91
CA LEU A 43 5.07 -8.38 8.80
C LEU A 43 6.21 -9.39 8.94
N GLN A 44 7.34 -9.11 8.31
CA GLN A 44 8.51 -9.96 8.35
C GLN A 44 9.76 -9.12 8.60
N ASN A 45 10.66 -9.59 9.47
CA ASN A 45 11.93 -8.92 9.72
C ASN A 45 13.10 -9.73 9.16
N ASN A 46 13.93 -9.13 8.30
CA ASN A 46 15.14 -9.75 7.73
C ASN A 46 14.86 -11.10 7.05
N LEU A 47 13.74 -11.20 6.31
CA LEU A 47 13.28 -12.43 5.65
C LEU A 47 12.98 -13.61 6.59
N ALA A 48 12.90 -13.35 7.90
CA ALA A 48 12.60 -14.31 8.95
C ALA A 48 11.61 -13.68 9.95
N ASN A 49 11.32 -14.39 11.04
CA ASN A 49 10.60 -13.84 12.20
C ASN A 49 9.27 -13.17 11.81
N ASP A 50 8.37 -13.92 11.18
CA ASP A 50 7.06 -13.41 10.79
C ASP A 50 6.23 -13.00 12.02
N LEU A 51 5.51 -11.90 11.90
CA LEU A 51 4.62 -11.36 12.91
C LEU A 51 3.24 -11.09 12.30
N ASN A 52 2.23 -11.77 12.83
CA ASN A 52 0.84 -11.49 12.49
C ASN A 52 0.38 -10.24 13.25
N VAL A 53 -0.21 -9.28 12.54
CA VAL A 53 -0.77 -8.05 13.13
C VAL A 53 -2.26 -8.04 12.88
N THR A 54 -3.04 -7.88 13.96
CA THR A 54 -4.51 -7.88 13.90
C THR A 54 -5.07 -6.47 14.09
N PRO A 55 -6.12 -6.07 13.34
CA PRO A 55 -6.76 -4.78 13.53
C PRO A 55 -7.32 -4.64 14.95
N LEU A 56 -7.18 -3.44 15.51
CA LEU A 56 -7.97 -3.00 16.65
C LEU A 56 -9.28 -2.48 16.04
N GLY A 57 -10.43 -3.04 16.44
CA GLY A 57 -11.73 -2.60 15.91
C GLY A 57 -11.92 -1.08 15.98
N PRO A 58 -12.93 -0.53 15.29
CA PRO A 58 -13.15 0.91 15.29
C PRO A 58 -13.36 1.44 16.70
N ASP A 59 -12.91 2.67 16.94
CA ASP A 59 -13.11 3.35 18.22
C ASP A 59 -14.60 3.67 18.48
N GLY A 60 -14.91 4.26 19.63
CA GLY A 60 -16.30 4.65 19.96
C GLY A 60 -16.94 5.64 18.99
N ASN A 61 -16.16 6.24 18.09
CA ASN A 61 -16.58 7.20 17.07
C ASN A 61 -16.56 6.59 15.66
N GLY A 62 -16.21 5.31 15.51
CA GLY A 62 -16.11 4.63 14.23
C GLY A 62 -14.78 4.82 13.49
N ASN A 63 -13.78 5.48 14.09
CA ASN A 63 -12.48 5.69 13.43
C ASN A 63 -11.60 4.45 13.50
N ILE A 64 -10.79 4.26 12.47
CA ILE A 64 -9.79 3.19 12.43
C ILE A 64 -8.63 3.54 13.35
N GLN A 65 -8.28 2.63 14.25
CA GLN A 65 -7.20 2.83 15.20
C GLN A 65 -5.85 2.36 14.65
N ASN A 66 -4.78 3.03 15.10
CA ASN A 66 -3.42 2.59 14.82
C ASN A 66 -3.08 1.39 15.70
N VAL A 67 -2.57 0.32 15.10
CA VAL A 67 -2.17 -0.90 15.80
C VAL A 67 -0.70 -0.81 16.16
N ALA A 68 -0.36 -0.79 17.45
CA ALA A 68 1.02 -0.95 17.89
C ALA A 68 1.45 -2.41 17.77
N TYR A 69 2.67 -2.67 17.31
CA TYR A 69 3.23 -4.01 17.20
C TYR A 69 4.69 -4.06 17.67
N SER A 70 5.14 -5.25 18.03
CA SER A 70 6.52 -5.53 18.42
C SER A 70 6.89 -6.95 18.03
N PHE A 71 8.04 -7.12 17.38
CA PHE A 71 8.59 -8.44 17.11
C PHE A 71 9.11 -9.05 18.42
N PRO A 72 8.91 -10.36 18.64
CA PRO A 72 9.36 -11.03 19.87
C PRO A 72 10.88 -11.16 19.96
N ASN A 73 11.57 -11.18 18.81
CA ASN A 73 13.03 -11.28 18.76
C ASN A 73 13.64 -9.87 18.73
N GLU A 74 14.60 -9.65 19.62
CA GLU A 74 15.41 -8.44 19.64
C GLU A 74 16.60 -8.55 18.68
N VAL A 75 17.17 -7.40 18.32
CA VAL A 75 18.35 -7.31 17.45
C VAL A 75 19.51 -6.71 18.23
N ASP A 76 20.68 -7.32 18.11
CA ASP A 76 21.91 -6.85 18.77
C ASP A 76 22.36 -5.49 18.21
N TYR A 77 23.00 -4.67 19.04
CA TYR A 77 23.61 -3.41 18.62
C TYR A 77 24.53 -3.61 17.41
N GLY A 78 24.38 -2.76 16.39
CA GLY A 78 25.19 -2.82 15.17
C GLY A 78 24.67 -3.80 14.12
N GLU A 79 23.67 -4.64 14.43
CA GLU A 79 23.05 -5.53 13.45
C GLU A 79 21.96 -4.82 12.63
N PRO A 80 21.83 -5.12 11.34
CA PRO A 80 20.77 -4.55 10.51
C PRO A 80 19.40 -5.19 10.79
N TYR A 81 18.35 -4.40 10.63
CA TYR A 81 16.97 -4.88 10.57
C TYR A 81 16.26 -4.35 9.33
N SER A 82 15.24 -5.09 8.88
CA SER A 82 14.44 -4.77 7.72
C SER A 82 13.05 -5.38 7.88
N VAL A 83 12.12 -4.56 8.36
CA VAL A 83 10.70 -4.86 8.46
C VAL A 83 10.07 -4.69 7.08
N THR A 84 9.39 -5.71 6.60
CA THR A 84 8.70 -5.73 5.30
C THR A 84 7.28 -6.27 5.46
N VAL A 85 6.38 -5.82 4.59
CA VAL A 85 5.05 -6.43 4.49
C VAL A 85 5.18 -7.73 3.70
N LYS A 86 4.99 -8.87 4.36
CA LYS A 86 5.06 -10.19 3.72
C LYS A 86 3.73 -10.59 3.09
N THR A 87 2.63 -10.31 3.78
CA THR A 87 1.29 -10.64 3.32
C THR A 87 0.35 -9.49 3.64
N ASN A 88 -0.36 -9.01 2.63
CA ASN A 88 -1.40 -8.01 2.81
C ASN A 88 -2.68 -8.66 3.34
N PRO A 89 -3.44 -7.96 4.22
CA PRO A 89 -4.78 -8.40 4.59
C PRO A 89 -5.71 -8.36 3.36
N GLN A 90 -6.87 -9.02 3.45
CA GLN A 90 -7.88 -8.88 2.40
C GLN A 90 -8.36 -7.43 2.30
N HIS A 91 -8.70 -6.99 1.08
CA HIS A 91 -9.30 -5.67 0.83
C HIS A 91 -8.41 -4.46 1.10
N GLN A 92 -7.14 -4.66 1.52
CA GLN A 92 -6.20 -3.57 1.74
C GLN A 92 -4.81 -3.89 1.21
N THR A 93 -4.07 -2.84 0.89
CA THR A 93 -2.64 -2.88 0.63
C THR A 93 -1.92 -2.12 1.72
N CYS A 94 -0.96 -2.76 2.36
CA CYS A 94 -0.08 -2.19 3.35
C CYS A 94 1.31 -1.97 2.76
N VAL A 95 1.90 -0.82 3.04
CA VAL A 95 3.23 -0.45 2.56
C VAL A 95 4.10 0.05 3.70
N ASN A 96 5.40 -0.24 3.59
CA ASN A 96 6.43 0.33 4.45
C ASN A 96 6.46 1.86 4.30
N SER A 97 6.38 2.60 5.40
CA SER A 97 6.35 4.07 5.37
C SER A 97 7.65 4.69 5.87
N SER A 98 8.04 4.45 7.12
CA SER A 98 9.25 5.05 7.71
C SER A 98 9.85 4.17 8.80
N GLY A 99 11.17 4.30 9.02
CA GLY A 99 11.87 3.55 10.08
C GLY A 99 11.84 2.03 9.92
N THR A 100 11.57 1.53 8.71
CA THR A 100 11.38 0.08 8.47
C THR A 100 12.68 -0.67 8.22
N ALA A 101 13.79 0.01 7.93
CA ALA A 101 15.09 -0.63 7.78
C ALA A 101 16.21 0.30 8.25
N ASP A 102 17.13 -0.23 9.05
CA ASP A 102 18.27 0.49 9.61
C ASP A 102 19.24 -0.48 10.33
N THR A 103 20.22 0.06 11.03
CA THR A 103 21.09 -0.64 11.99
C THR A 103 20.62 -0.38 13.42
N ALA A 104 20.48 -1.44 14.21
CA ALA A 104 20.12 -1.35 15.62
C ALA A 104 21.16 -0.54 16.42
N GLY A 105 20.67 0.30 17.34
CA GLY A 105 21.52 1.18 18.14
C GLY A 105 21.92 2.51 17.52
N ARG A 106 21.54 2.79 16.26
CA ARG A 106 21.65 4.14 15.70
C ARG A 106 20.68 5.13 16.37
N LEU A 107 19.49 4.64 16.73
CA LEU A 107 18.48 5.37 17.50
C LEU A 107 18.26 4.67 18.85
N SER A 108 17.75 5.43 19.83
CA SER A 108 17.42 4.89 21.16
C SER A 108 16.25 3.90 21.15
N SER A 109 15.43 3.94 20.10
CA SER A 109 14.32 3.02 19.87
C SER A 109 14.11 2.81 18.37
N ILE A 110 13.56 1.64 18.01
CA ILE A 110 13.18 1.30 16.65
C ILE A 110 11.67 1.52 16.53
N ASN A 111 11.25 2.38 15.62
CA ASN A 111 9.84 2.64 15.31
C ASN A 111 9.61 2.50 13.80
N ALA A 112 9.14 1.33 13.40
CA ALA A 112 8.83 0.99 12.01
C ALA A 112 7.35 1.24 11.71
N VAL A 113 7.06 2.25 10.89
CA VAL A 113 5.70 2.64 10.53
C VAL A 113 5.27 1.96 9.24
N ILE A 114 4.12 1.29 9.30
CA ILE A 114 3.43 0.69 8.15
C ILE A 114 2.09 1.42 7.96
N VAL A 115 1.72 1.67 6.71
CA VAL A 115 0.43 2.30 6.38
C VAL A 115 -0.36 1.38 5.47
N CYS A 116 -1.60 1.10 5.86
CA CYS A 116 -2.56 0.31 5.09
C CYS A 116 -3.66 1.21 4.53
N ALA A 117 -4.03 0.96 3.28
CA ALA A 117 -5.16 1.61 2.63
C ALA A 117 -6.05 0.55 1.97
N LEU A 118 -7.37 0.80 1.95
CA LEU A 118 -8.30 -0.02 1.18
C LEU A 118 -7.87 -0.06 -0.29
N VAL A 119 -8.05 -1.21 -0.94
CA VAL A 119 -7.78 -1.35 -2.36
C VAL A 119 -8.65 -0.37 -3.15
N ASN A 120 -8.06 0.31 -4.13
CA ASN A 120 -8.73 1.23 -5.03
C ASN A 120 -8.56 0.74 -6.46
N ASN A 121 -9.66 0.34 -7.09
CA ASN A 121 -9.65 -0.31 -8.39
C ASN A 121 -10.45 0.48 -9.43
N THR A 122 -10.04 0.38 -10.69
CA THR A 122 -10.78 1.00 -11.79
C THR A 122 -12.00 0.17 -12.18
N ILE A 123 -12.99 0.86 -12.76
CA ILE A 123 -14.12 0.23 -13.44
C ILE A 123 -14.06 0.56 -14.92
N GLY A 124 -14.50 -0.38 -15.72
CA GLY A 124 -14.40 -0.34 -17.17
C GLY A 124 -15.27 -1.42 -17.80
N GLY A 125 -15.16 -1.49 -19.12
CA GLY A 125 -16.08 -2.31 -19.88
C GLY A 125 -15.86 -2.24 -21.37
N THR A 126 -16.79 -2.85 -22.09
CA THR A 126 -16.78 -2.92 -23.56
C THR A 126 -17.94 -2.11 -24.12
N ILE A 127 -17.68 -1.39 -25.22
CA ILE A 127 -18.71 -0.69 -25.96
C ILE A 127 -18.94 -1.39 -27.29
N THR A 128 -20.22 -1.54 -27.62
CA THR A 128 -20.75 -2.24 -28.79
C THR A 128 -21.61 -1.27 -29.61
N GLY A 129 -21.48 -1.30 -30.94
CA GLY A 129 -22.35 -0.54 -31.85
C GLY A 129 -22.12 0.98 -31.91
N LEU A 130 -21.00 1.50 -31.38
CA LEU A 130 -20.68 2.93 -31.42
C LEU A 130 -20.23 3.37 -32.83
N ALA A 131 -21.10 4.07 -33.55
CA ALA A 131 -20.86 4.53 -34.92
C ALA A 131 -20.52 6.03 -35.04
N ALA A 132 -20.57 6.79 -33.95
CA ALA A 132 -20.36 8.24 -33.94
C ALA A 132 -19.68 8.67 -32.64
N ASP A 133 -18.94 9.78 -32.67
CA ASP A 133 -18.31 10.35 -31.49
C ASP A 133 -19.32 11.07 -30.59
N GLY A 134 -18.90 11.35 -29.36
CA GLY A 134 -19.71 12.10 -28.39
C GLY A 134 -20.40 11.25 -27.33
N LEU A 135 -20.10 9.94 -27.27
CA LEU A 135 -20.47 9.13 -26.11
C LEU A 135 -19.69 9.60 -24.89
N VAL A 136 -20.40 10.01 -23.85
CA VAL A 136 -19.82 10.30 -22.54
C VAL A 136 -20.52 9.43 -21.51
N LEU A 137 -19.72 8.63 -20.79
CA LEU A 137 -20.19 7.84 -19.65
C LEU A 137 -19.78 8.56 -18.36
N THR A 138 -20.59 8.41 -17.32
CA THR A 138 -20.28 8.95 -15.99
C THR A 138 -20.38 7.85 -14.94
N ASN A 139 -19.55 7.91 -13.91
CA ASN A 139 -19.65 7.07 -12.73
C ASN A 139 -20.07 7.92 -11.52
N GLY A 140 -21.26 7.66 -11.00
CA GLY A 140 -21.90 8.49 -9.98
C GLY A 140 -21.26 8.42 -8.58
N SER A 141 -20.44 7.41 -8.28
CA SER A 141 -19.97 7.18 -6.90
C SER A 141 -18.65 7.84 -6.52
N SER A 142 -17.65 7.80 -7.41
CA SER A 142 -16.35 8.42 -7.19
C SER A 142 -16.20 9.78 -7.88
N GLY A 143 -17.18 10.16 -8.71
CA GLY A 143 -17.08 11.31 -9.60
C GLY A 143 -16.11 11.00 -10.74
N GLY A 144 -16.56 11.19 -11.97
CA GLY A 144 -15.70 10.99 -13.13
C GLY A 144 -16.51 10.74 -14.38
N THR A 145 -16.01 11.25 -15.49
CA THR A 145 -16.55 11.00 -16.83
C THR A 145 -15.47 10.36 -17.69
N VAL A 146 -15.91 9.56 -18.67
CA VAL A 146 -15.05 9.08 -19.75
C VAL A 146 -15.73 9.42 -21.07
N THR A 147 -15.01 10.16 -21.91
CA THR A 147 -15.42 10.40 -23.29
C THR A 147 -14.87 9.28 -24.15
N VAL A 148 -15.74 8.62 -24.90
CA VAL A 148 -15.37 7.52 -25.77
C VAL A 148 -15.46 8.00 -27.21
N THR A 149 -14.36 7.86 -27.93
CA THR A 149 -14.28 8.09 -29.37
C THR A 149 -14.57 6.80 -30.12
N LYS A 150 -15.23 6.91 -31.27
CA LYS A 150 -15.46 5.77 -32.16
C LYS A 150 -14.11 5.21 -32.64
N ASP A 151 -13.96 3.89 -32.70
CA ASP A 151 -12.82 3.28 -33.37
C ASP A 151 -12.94 3.54 -34.88
N ALA A 152 -12.01 4.32 -35.42
CA ALA A 152 -11.99 4.71 -36.83
C ALA A 152 -11.34 3.66 -37.74
N THR A 153 -10.80 2.58 -37.18
CA THR A 153 -9.81 1.73 -37.85
C THR A 153 -10.32 0.35 -38.25
N SER A 154 -11.33 -0.23 -37.58
CA SER A 154 -11.62 -1.67 -37.72
C SER A 154 -13.07 -2.09 -38.02
N GLY A 155 -14.08 -1.26 -37.73
CA GLY A 155 -15.49 -1.67 -37.91
C GLY A 155 -15.96 -2.86 -37.04
N ALA A 156 -15.10 -3.50 -36.25
CA ALA A 156 -15.44 -4.54 -35.27
C ALA A 156 -14.34 -4.70 -34.20
N TYR A 157 -14.61 -4.12 -33.04
CA TYR A 157 -14.14 -4.41 -31.68
C TYR A 157 -12.64 -4.49 -31.32
N PRO A 158 -12.30 -4.07 -30.06
CA PRO A 158 -13.19 -3.52 -29.02
C PRO A 158 -12.87 -2.06 -28.63
N SER A 159 -13.88 -1.19 -28.61
CA SER A 159 -13.78 0.12 -27.94
C SER A 159 -14.00 -0.09 -26.44
N THR A 160 -13.01 -0.65 -25.76
CA THR A 160 -13.02 -0.75 -24.29
C THR A 160 -12.95 0.64 -23.67
N PHE A 161 -13.55 0.83 -22.50
CA PHE A 161 -13.38 2.04 -21.71
C PHE A 161 -12.93 1.69 -20.29
N THR A 162 -12.28 2.64 -19.63
CA THR A 162 -11.92 2.54 -18.23
C THR A 162 -12.04 3.93 -17.63
N PHE A 163 -12.70 4.04 -16.47
CA PHE A 163 -12.76 5.30 -15.74
C PHE A 163 -11.40 5.60 -15.12
N PRO A 164 -10.90 6.85 -15.24
CA PRO A 164 -9.60 7.22 -14.71
C PRO A 164 -9.59 7.28 -13.17
N VAL A 165 -10.75 7.54 -12.56
CA VAL A 165 -10.90 7.57 -11.10
C VAL A 165 -11.35 6.19 -10.62
N GLY A 166 -10.50 5.56 -9.80
CA GLY A 166 -10.83 4.30 -9.15
C GLY A 166 -11.96 4.44 -8.13
N VAL A 167 -12.56 3.31 -7.79
CA VAL A 167 -13.52 3.16 -6.72
C VAL A 167 -12.85 2.35 -5.61
N THR A 168 -12.97 2.83 -4.37
CA THR A 168 -12.42 2.12 -3.19
C THR A 168 -13.26 0.89 -2.88
N TYR A 169 -12.63 -0.18 -2.39
CA TYR A 169 -13.29 -1.39 -1.90
C TYR A 169 -14.50 -1.07 -1.01
N GLY A 170 -15.60 -1.80 -1.22
CA GLY A 170 -16.83 -1.65 -0.46
C GLY A 170 -17.70 -0.44 -0.85
N GLN A 171 -17.19 0.48 -1.67
CA GLN A 171 -18.00 1.56 -2.22
C GLN A 171 -18.84 1.06 -3.40
N THR A 172 -20.07 1.54 -3.49
CA THR A 172 -20.94 1.30 -4.65
C THR A 172 -20.43 2.06 -5.87
N TYR A 173 -20.74 1.61 -7.08
CA TYR A 173 -20.55 2.35 -8.32
C TYR A 173 -21.80 2.27 -9.20
N GLY A 174 -21.94 3.25 -10.09
CA GLY A 174 -23.10 3.40 -10.95
C GLY A 174 -22.75 4.15 -12.22
N VAL A 175 -22.66 3.41 -13.32
CA VAL A 175 -22.31 3.90 -14.65
C VAL A 175 -23.57 4.18 -15.45
N THR A 176 -23.68 5.41 -15.94
CA THR A 176 -24.78 5.85 -16.80
C THR A 176 -24.24 6.59 -18.02
N VAL A 177 -25.07 6.69 -19.06
CA VAL A 177 -24.77 7.53 -20.21
C VAL A 177 -25.08 8.97 -19.84
N LEU A 178 -24.06 9.82 -19.83
CA LEU A 178 -24.20 11.25 -19.62
C LEU A 178 -24.57 11.97 -20.92
N SER A 179 -23.96 11.57 -22.04
CA SER A 179 -24.26 12.10 -23.37
C SER A 179 -24.24 10.99 -24.39
N ASN A 180 -25.26 10.95 -25.25
CA ASN A 180 -25.31 10.05 -26.39
C ASN A 180 -24.57 10.66 -27.59
N PRO A 181 -23.98 9.83 -28.46
CA PRO A 181 -23.51 10.26 -29.77
C PRO A 181 -24.64 10.81 -30.64
N ALA A 182 -24.27 11.59 -31.67
CA ALA A 182 -25.22 12.01 -32.68
C ALA A 182 -25.88 10.79 -33.37
N ASN A 183 -27.20 10.84 -33.55
CA ASN A 183 -28.03 9.81 -34.19
C ASN A 183 -27.91 8.40 -33.58
N GLN A 184 -27.50 8.26 -32.32
CA GLN A 184 -27.48 6.99 -31.61
C GLN A 184 -28.01 7.11 -30.18
N THR A 185 -28.46 5.99 -29.64
CA THR A 185 -28.79 5.83 -28.23
C THR A 185 -27.97 4.68 -27.66
N CYS A 186 -27.18 4.95 -26.63
CA CYS A 186 -26.40 3.97 -25.90
C CYS A 186 -27.10 3.58 -24.60
N ARG A 187 -27.02 2.30 -24.24
CA ARG A 187 -27.56 1.74 -22.99
C ARG A 187 -26.46 1.01 -22.24
N VAL A 188 -26.39 1.23 -20.94
CA VAL A 188 -25.46 0.52 -20.05
C VAL A 188 -26.16 -0.71 -19.46
N SER A 189 -25.47 -1.83 -19.45
CA SER A 189 -25.83 -3.07 -18.77
C SER A 189 -24.70 -3.43 -17.80
N ASN A 190 -25.06 -4.03 -16.66
CA ASN A 190 -24.13 -4.29 -15.55
C ASN A 190 -23.39 -3.03 -15.04
N GLY A 191 -24.01 -1.85 -15.19
CA GLY A 191 -23.39 -0.57 -14.84
C GLY A 191 -23.32 -0.27 -13.34
N ALA A 192 -23.96 -1.05 -12.50
CA ALA A 192 -24.01 -0.81 -11.05
C ALA A 192 -23.53 -2.03 -10.27
N GLY A 193 -22.89 -1.77 -9.13
CA GLY A 193 -22.38 -2.81 -8.24
C GLY A 193 -21.62 -2.23 -7.05
N THR A 194 -20.97 -3.10 -6.29
CA THR A 194 -20.05 -2.73 -5.20
C THR A 194 -18.64 -3.13 -5.59
N MET A 195 -17.67 -2.29 -5.28
CA MET A 195 -16.27 -2.55 -5.62
C MET A 195 -15.69 -3.68 -4.76
N GLY A 196 -15.09 -4.67 -5.43
CA GLY A 196 -14.34 -5.74 -4.80
C GLY A 196 -12.82 -5.54 -4.89
N ASP A 197 -12.07 -6.62 -4.62
CA ASP A 197 -10.60 -6.61 -4.65
C ASP A 197 -9.99 -6.48 -6.05
N ASN A 198 -10.78 -6.72 -7.09
CA ASN A 198 -10.33 -6.70 -8.47
C ASN A 198 -11.02 -5.58 -9.26
N LYS A 199 -10.33 -5.12 -10.32
CA LYS A 199 -10.90 -4.24 -11.34
C LYS A 199 -12.20 -4.81 -11.91
N VAL A 200 -13.16 -3.94 -12.19
CA VAL A 200 -14.41 -4.31 -12.86
C VAL A 200 -14.25 -4.02 -14.35
N GLU A 201 -14.37 -5.06 -15.19
CA GLU A 201 -14.28 -4.93 -16.66
C GLU A 201 -15.53 -5.47 -17.37
N SER A 202 -16.57 -5.80 -16.60
CA SER A 202 -17.79 -6.49 -17.07
C SER A 202 -18.93 -5.55 -17.48
N ILE A 203 -18.71 -4.24 -17.46
CA ILE A 203 -19.74 -3.27 -17.85
C ILE A 203 -19.89 -3.31 -19.37
N ALA A 204 -21.11 -3.49 -19.86
CA ALA A 204 -21.37 -3.56 -21.29
C ALA A 204 -22.25 -2.39 -21.72
N VAL A 205 -21.80 -1.66 -22.74
CA VAL A 205 -22.53 -0.53 -23.31
C VAL A 205 -22.91 -0.87 -24.74
N THR A 206 -24.19 -0.76 -25.05
CA THR A 206 -24.73 -1.05 -26.39
C THR A 206 -25.37 0.18 -26.98
N CYS A 207 -24.82 0.63 -28.10
CA CYS A 207 -25.30 1.75 -28.88
C CYS A 207 -26.07 1.24 -30.10
N VAL A 208 -27.23 1.86 -30.35
CA VAL A 208 -28.08 1.60 -31.51
C VAL A 208 -28.34 2.90 -32.26
N THR A 209 -28.34 2.86 -33.58
CA THR A 209 -28.71 4.01 -34.43
C THR A 209 -30.19 4.33 -34.24
N ASN A 210 -30.50 5.62 -34.09
CA ASN A 210 -31.87 6.09 -34.00
C ASN A 210 -32.49 6.06 -35.41
N SER A 211 -33.59 5.34 -35.58
CA SER A 211 -34.38 5.26 -36.83
C SER A 211 -35.37 6.40 -36.96
#